data_AF-A6WH36-F1
#
_entry.id   AF-A6WH36-F1
#
_cell.length_a   1.000
_cell.length_b   1.000
_cell.length_c   1.000
_cell.angle_alpha   90.00
_cell.angle_beta   90.00
_cell.angle_gamma   90.00
#
_symmetry.space_group_name_H-M   'P 1'
#
loop_
_entity.id
_entity.type
_entity.pdbx_description
1 polymer ?
#
loop_
_entity_poly.entity_id
_entity_poly.type
_entity_poly.pdbx_seq_one_letter_code
_entity_poly.pdbx_strand_id
1 'polypeptide(L)'
;MNRDRGRAKTMCQKKPGPRCSAHGRHRLEAAAARLQELEEAGVDGPSRQQALQRHRDAQRDFDSTPAGQRDLQQRLEHGDVEGTAAEREHLRQRLAEGRQRRAAARAAAAEVTQPESSSTLTTSTESPSGTTSSTASSTTDTREQGNDRDRTHQPAAPSRGQSPDAGGARGVPAAAGLAPGAAPGAAGDDRGAVVGRGDRGGAPDRLLIDGRSVQPIAVHQPPEDLAARLRAQGKSTPTLHELAPADAGAYRDSIAALASSTPYAASVYVYSEQEYAQMRLLVTDDGRSGVALKGDEIVSVFSRADGEHRGCAESMLATAVAAGGRRLDCFDTVLPRVYSAAGFVPTARLRWNDEYAPDGWSYETYSAYNGGRPDVVFMAYDPDHVGGRYDPTGGIHIDDYDDGVSAAQAAAKEPRST
;
A
#
# COMPACT_ATOMS: atom_id res chain seq x y z
N MET A 1 -3.81 -39.05 20.21
CA MET A 1 -2.40 -38.88 19.78
C MET A 1 -2.39 -37.92 18.62
N ASN A 2 -1.81 -36.75 18.90
CA ASN A 2 -1.88 -35.51 18.13
C ASN A 2 -1.08 -35.64 16.82
N ARG A 3 -1.70 -35.35 15.67
CA ARG A 3 -0.96 -35.05 14.42
C ARG A 3 -1.41 -33.68 13.94
N ASP A 4 -0.67 -32.69 14.43
CA ASP A 4 -0.65 -31.33 13.95
C ASP A 4 -0.10 -31.32 12.52
N ARG A 5 -0.99 -31.22 11.53
CA ARG A 5 -0.64 -31.03 10.12
C ARG A 5 -1.69 -30.13 9.49
N GLY A 6 -1.30 -28.90 9.21
CA GLY A 6 -2.11 -28.00 8.38
C GLY A 6 -2.01 -26.52 8.73
N ARG A 7 -0.88 -26.02 9.25
CA ARG A 7 -0.64 -24.57 9.19
C ARG A 7 -0.40 -24.22 7.73
N ALA A 8 -1.46 -23.81 7.04
CA ALA A 8 -1.42 -23.34 5.66
C ALA A 8 -0.31 -22.29 5.55
N LYS A 9 0.74 -22.62 4.79
CA LYS A 9 1.81 -21.68 4.45
C LYS A 9 1.16 -20.56 3.65
N THR A 10 0.98 -19.41 4.28
CA THR A 10 0.48 -18.17 3.69
C THR A 10 1.47 -17.76 2.59
N MET A 11 1.24 -18.24 1.37
CA MET A 11 2.04 -17.88 0.20
C MET A 11 1.63 -16.49 -0.26
N CYS A 12 2.22 -15.46 0.35
CA CYS A 12 2.20 -14.11 -0.21
C CYS A 12 2.85 -14.17 -1.60
N GLN A 13 2.15 -13.80 -2.68
CA GLN A 13 2.81 -13.62 -3.97
C GLN A 13 3.79 -12.43 -3.91
N LYS A 14 4.70 -12.33 -4.91
CA LYS A 14 5.77 -11.32 -4.99
C LYS A 14 5.24 -9.92 -4.62
N LYS A 15 5.78 -9.33 -3.55
CA LYS A 15 5.48 -7.96 -3.07
C LYS A 15 6.75 -7.07 -3.10
N PRO A 16 6.64 -5.73 -3.29
CA PRO A 16 7.76 -4.78 -3.43
C PRO A 16 8.76 -4.53 -2.31
N GLY A 17 10.06 -4.49 -2.66
CA GLY A 17 11.20 -4.09 -1.82
C GLY A 17 12.28 -5.16 -1.76
N PRO A 18 13.53 -4.90 -1.29
CA PRO A 18 14.51 -5.98 -1.05
C PRO A 18 13.78 -7.17 -0.43
N ARG A 19 13.81 -8.32 -1.13
CA ARG A 19 12.81 -9.39 -0.99
C ARG A 19 12.37 -9.48 0.45
N CYS A 20 11.09 -9.22 0.74
CA CYS A 20 10.65 -9.07 2.12
C CYS A 20 11.18 -10.25 2.94
N SER A 21 11.58 -9.97 4.18
CA SER A 21 12.26 -10.95 5.00
C SER A 21 11.52 -12.30 5.06
N ALA A 22 10.18 -12.27 5.01
CA ALA A 22 9.33 -13.45 4.87
C ALA A 22 9.54 -14.25 3.56
N HIS A 23 9.68 -13.61 2.40
CA HIS A 23 9.99 -14.29 1.12
C HIS A 23 11.42 -14.81 1.07
N GLY A 24 12.38 -14.05 1.59
CA GLY A 24 13.74 -14.54 1.78
C GLY A 24 13.75 -15.83 2.59
N ARG A 25 13.05 -15.82 3.73
CA ARG A 25 12.89 -16.98 4.62
C ARG A 25 12.18 -18.15 3.93
N HIS A 26 11.06 -17.91 3.26
CA HIS A 26 10.30 -18.96 2.57
C HIS A 26 11.14 -19.68 1.51
N ARG A 27 11.93 -18.93 0.70
CA ARG A 27 12.81 -19.55 -0.30
C ARG A 27 13.95 -20.32 0.34
N LEU A 28 14.51 -19.80 1.43
CA LEU A 28 15.52 -20.52 2.20
C LEU A 28 14.95 -21.85 2.72
N GLU A 29 13.77 -21.81 3.34
CA GLU A 29 13.06 -23.02 3.82
C GLU A 29 12.71 -23.99 2.69
N ALA A 30 12.24 -23.51 1.54
CA ALA A 30 11.91 -24.35 0.39
C ALA A 30 13.17 -24.99 -0.23
N ALA A 31 14.27 -24.25 -0.33
CA ALA A 31 15.54 -24.78 -0.79
C ALA A 31 16.13 -25.80 0.18
N ALA A 32 15.97 -25.56 1.49
CA ALA A 32 16.38 -26.50 2.54
C ALA A 32 15.55 -27.80 2.48
N ALA A 33 14.23 -27.69 2.34
CA ALA A 33 13.34 -28.84 2.18
C ALA A 33 13.70 -29.68 0.94
N ARG A 34 13.98 -29.02 -0.19
CA ARG A 34 14.39 -29.73 -1.42
C ARG A 34 15.71 -30.48 -1.26
N LEU A 35 16.66 -29.90 -0.52
CA LEU A 35 17.92 -30.58 -0.19
C LEU A 35 17.66 -31.83 0.65
N GLN A 36 16.88 -31.68 1.72
CA GLN A 36 16.53 -32.79 2.60
C GLN A 36 15.84 -33.92 1.84
N GLU A 37 14.88 -33.61 0.97
CA GLU A 37 14.20 -34.61 0.11
C GLU A 37 15.19 -35.40 -0.77
N LEU A 38 16.18 -34.73 -1.35
CA LEU A 38 17.19 -35.38 -2.19
C LEU A 38 18.12 -36.28 -1.37
N GLU A 39 18.47 -35.84 -0.16
CA GLU A 39 19.29 -36.61 0.78
C GLU A 39 18.56 -37.86 1.28
N GLU A 40 17.30 -37.73 1.66
CA GLU A 40 16.44 -38.85 2.08
C GLU A 40 16.19 -39.83 0.94
N ALA A 41 16.09 -39.35 -0.30
CA ALA A 41 15.95 -40.18 -1.49
C ALA A 41 17.27 -40.81 -1.97
N GLY A 42 18.40 -40.51 -1.33
CA GLY A 42 19.72 -41.00 -1.76
C GLY A 42 20.13 -40.51 -3.15
N VAL A 43 19.61 -39.37 -3.60
CA VAL A 43 19.89 -38.80 -4.92
C VAL A 43 21.18 -37.99 -4.84
N ASP A 44 22.23 -38.50 -5.48
CA ASP A 44 23.53 -37.85 -5.57
C ASP A 44 23.81 -37.23 -6.96
N GLY A 45 24.95 -36.55 -7.08
CA GLY A 45 25.42 -36.01 -8.36
C GLY A 45 24.84 -34.63 -8.70
N PRO A 46 24.61 -34.32 -10.00
CA PRO A 46 24.29 -32.97 -10.47
C PRO A 46 23.04 -32.35 -9.81
N SER A 47 22.01 -33.15 -9.55
CA SER A 47 20.76 -32.67 -8.94
C SER A 47 20.97 -32.20 -7.49
N ARG A 48 21.77 -32.94 -6.71
CA ARG A 48 22.14 -32.54 -5.34
C ARG A 48 23.03 -31.31 -5.33
N GLN A 49 24.01 -31.24 -6.24
CA GLN A 49 24.86 -30.06 -6.39
C GLN A 49 24.06 -28.80 -6.76
N GLN A 50 23.08 -28.93 -7.66
CA GLN A 50 22.19 -27.83 -8.02
C GLN A 50 21.32 -27.38 -6.84
N ALA A 51 20.78 -28.31 -6.06
CA ALA A 51 20.00 -27.98 -4.87
C ALA A 51 20.86 -27.29 -3.80
N LEU A 52 22.11 -27.72 -3.61
CA LEU A 52 23.06 -27.09 -2.67
C LEU A 52 23.36 -25.66 -3.09
N GLN A 53 23.56 -25.43 -4.38
CA GLN A 53 23.77 -24.09 -4.92
C GLN A 53 22.55 -23.19 -4.68
N ARG A 54 21.34 -23.68 -4.98
CA ARG A 54 20.10 -22.93 -4.75
C ARG A 54 19.89 -22.58 -3.28
N HIS A 55 20.21 -23.48 -2.36
CA HIS A 55 20.14 -23.21 -0.93
C HIS A 55 21.14 -22.13 -0.51
N ARG A 56 22.39 -22.20 -0.95
CA ARG A 56 23.40 -21.16 -0.68
C ARG A 56 22.97 -19.80 -1.21
N ASP A 57 22.43 -19.77 -2.43
CA ASP A 57 21.91 -18.53 -3.02
C ASP A 57 20.71 -17.98 -2.22
N ALA A 58 19.76 -18.83 -1.84
CA ALA A 58 18.61 -18.44 -1.01
C ALA A 58 19.03 -17.96 0.38
N GLN A 59 20.03 -18.59 1.00
CA GLN A 59 20.57 -18.19 2.30
C GLN A 59 21.23 -16.82 2.21
N ARG A 60 22.06 -16.61 1.19
CA ARG A 60 22.72 -15.33 0.95
C ARG A 60 21.73 -14.20 0.65
N ASP A 61 20.68 -14.51 -0.09
CA ASP A 61 19.57 -13.57 -0.30
C ASP A 61 18.88 -13.24 1.03
N PHE A 62 18.55 -14.24 1.85
CA PHE A 62 17.91 -14.03 3.15
C PHE A 62 18.82 -13.24 4.11
N ASP A 63 20.11 -13.55 4.18
CA ASP A 63 21.09 -12.85 5.01
C ASP A 63 21.23 -11.36 4.61
N SER A 64 20.88 -11.00 3.37
CA SER A 64 20.83 -9.59 2.93
C SER A 64 19.57 -8.83 3.39
N THR A 65 18.55 -9.53 3.88
CA THR A 65 17.32 -8.93 4.43
C THR A 65 17.52 -8.50 5.90
N PRO A 66 16.79 -7.49 6.40
CA PRO A 66 16.86 -7.13 7.82
C PRO A 66 16.54 -8.25 8.79
N ALA A 67 15.54 -9.12 8.53
CA ALA A 67 15.32 -10.23 9.44
C ALA A 67 16.46 -11.25 9.40
N GLY A 68 17.08 -11.50 8.24
CA GLY A 68 18.26 -12.34 8.16
C GLY A 68 19.45 -11.74 8.93
N GLN A 69 19.66 -10.44 8.83
CA GLN A 69 20.69 -9.73 9.61
C GLN A 69 20.40 -9.75 11.11
N ARG A 70 19.13 -9.56 11.53
CA ARG A 70 18.70 -9.68 12.92
C ARG A 70 18.88 -11.10 13.46
N ASP A 71 18.55 -12.12 12.66
CA ASP A 71 18.74 -13.53 13.03
C ASP A 71 20.22 -13.86 13.23
N LEU A 72 21.08 -13.45 12.28
CA LEU A 72 22.52 -13.60 12.40
C LEU A 72 23.08 -12.87 13.63
N GLN A 73 22.61 -11.66 13.89
CA GLN A 73 23.02 -10.88 15.06
C GLN A 73 22.55 -11.52 16.37
N GLN A 74 21.29 -11.97 16.46
CA GLN A 74 20.77 -12.69 17.62
C GLN A 74 21.55 -13.97 17.88
N ARG A 75 21.94 -14.72 16.84
CA ARG A 75 22.79 -15.92 16.97
C ARG A 75 24.20 -15.61 17.46
N LEU A 76 24.75 -14.44 17.10
CA LEU A 76 26.05 -13.97 17.59
C LEU A 76 25.99 -13.52 19.06
N GLU A 77 24.84 -12.97 19.49
CA GLU A 77 24.57 -12.44 20.83
C GLU A 77 24.14 -13.52 21.84
N HIS A 78 23.21 -14.39 21.44
CA HIS A 78 22.57 -15.41 22.27
C HIS A 78 23.15 -16.81 22.08
N GLY A 79 24.26 -16.94 21.32
CA GLY A 79 24.85 -18.25 21.01
C GLY A 79 25.13 -19.05 22.28
N ASP A 80 24.21 -19.97 22.60
CA ASP A 80 24.33 -20.98 23.64
C ASP A 80 25.57 -21.85 23.35
N VAL A 81 26.57 -21.70 24.23
CA VAL A 81 27.47 -22.72 24.82
C VAL A 81 28.29 -23.68 23.93
N GLU A 82 28.08 -23.85 22.61
CA GLU A 82 28.81 -24.88 21.83
C GLU A 82 29.42 -24.43 20.48
N GLY A 83 29.25 -23.17 20.06
CA GLY A 83 29.81 -22.69 18.79
C GLY A 83 31.34 -22.48 18.84
N THR A 84 32.08 -23.19 18.00
CA THR A 84 33.53 -22.99 17.79
C THR A 84 33.84 -21.57 17.32
N ALA A 85 35.06 -21.09 17.58
CA ALA A 85 35.50 -19.77 17.10
C ALA A 85 35.32 -19.61 15.58
N ALA A 86 35.47 -20.70 14.82
CA ALA A 86 35.26 -20.74 13.38
C ALA A 86 33.79 -20.50 12.98
N GLU A 87 32.82 -21.05 13.72
CA GLU A 87 31.39 -20.83 13.45
C GLU A 87 30.97 -19.39 13.75
N ARG A 88 31.49 -18.81 14.84
CA ARG A 88 31.23 -17.40 15.15
C ARG A 88 31.82 -16.49 14.08
N GLU A 89 33.01 -16.79 13.57
CA GLU A 89 33.61 -16.04 12.48
C GLU A 89 32.83 -16.19 11.17
N HIS A 90 32.35 -17.39 10.87
CA HIS A 90 31.50 -17.63 9.72
C HIS A 90 30.18 -16.82 9.79
N LEU A 91 29.55 -16.74 10.97
CA LEU A 91 28.35 -15.92 11.17
C LEU A 91 28.65 -14.42 11.00
N ARG A 92 29.79 -13.93 11.50
CA ARG A 92 30.21 -12.54 11.28
C ARG A 92 30.43 -12.23 9.81
N GLN A 93 31.09 -13.13 9.09
CA GLN A 93 31.32 -13.00 7.66
C GLN A 93 29.98 -12.91 6.90
N ARG A 94 29.04 -13.82 7.18
CA ARG A 94 27.70 -13.79 6.57
C ARG A 94 26.95 -12.49 6.87
N LEU A 95 27.02 -12.00 8.10
CA LEU A 95 26.38 -10.72 8.48
C LEU A 95 27.02 -9.54 7.73
N ALA A 96 28.35 -9.51 7.61
CA ALA A 96 29.06 -8.48 6.87
C ALA A 96 28.71 -8.50 5.37
N GLU A 97 28.72 -9.68 4.74
CA GLU A 97 28.35 -9.87 3.34
C GLU A 97 26.87 -9.48 3.10
N GLY A 98 25.97 -9.87 3.99
CA GLY A 98 24.56 -9.50 3.94
C GLY A 98 24.36 -7.98 4.03
N ARG A 99 25.06 -7.30 4.95
CA ARG A 99 25.05 -5.84 5.10
C ARG A 99 25.61 -5.14 3.85
N GLN A 100 26.71 -5.63 3.30
CA GLN A 100 27.31 -5.07 2.09
C GLN A 100 26.37 -5.20 0.89
N ARG A 101 25.74 -6.36 0.69
CA ARG A 101 24.74 -6.57 -0.38
C ARG A 101 23.56 -5.63 -0.24
N ARG A 102 23.03 -5.48 0.97
CA ARG A 102 21.93 -4.53 1.24
C ARG A 102 22.36 -3.09 0.96
N ALA A 103 23.56 -2.70 1.38
CA ALA A 103 24.09 -1.35 1.10
C ALA A 103 24.26 -1.10 -0.39
N ALA A 104 24.78 -2.07 -1.15
CA ALA A 104 24.92 -1.98 -2.60
C ALA A 104 23.55 -1.88 -3.31
N ALA A 105 22.57 -2.68 -2.89
CA ALA A 105 21.20 -2.60 -3.41
C ALA A 105 20.56 -1.23 -3.14
N ARG A 106 20.82 -0.63 -1.96
CA ARG A 106 20.36 0.74 -1.63
C ARG A 106 21.02 1.80 -2.50
N ALA A 107 22.33 1.70 -2.73
CA ALA A 107 23.06 2.63 -3.58
C ALA A 107 22.53 2.57 -5.02
N ALA A 108 22.34 1.38 -5.56
CA ALA A 108 21.78 1.18 -6.90
C ALA A 108 20.34 1.76 -7.01
N ALA A 109 19.48 1.53 -6.01
CA ALA A 109 18.13 2.10 -6.00
C ALA A 109 18.14 3.64 -5.94
N ALA A 110 19.08 4.23 -5.19
CA ALA A 110 19.24 5.69 -5.12
C ALA A 110 19.72 6.30 -6.45
N GLU A 111 20.60 5.60 -7.18
CA GLU A 111 21.12 6.04 -8.48
C GLU A 111 20.05 6.04 -9.57
N VAL A 112 19.18 5.04 -9.60
CA VAL A 112 18.03 4.96 -10.53
C VAL A 112 17.01 6.09 -10.31
N THR A 113 16.99 6.71 -9.12
CA THR A 113 16.02 7.75 -8.75
C THR A 113 16.52 9.18 -9.10
N GLN A 114 17.76 9.35 -9.58
CA GLN A 114 18.23 10.66 -10.04
C GLN A 114 17.94 10.85 -11.54
N PRO A 115 17.19 11.89 -11.94
CA PRO A 115 17.06 12.20 -13.36
C PRO A 115 18.42 12.69 -13.88
N GLU A 116 18.96 11.94 -14.84
CA GLU A 116 20.15 12.28 -15.63
C GLU A 116 20.05 13.75 -16.11
N SER A 117 20.80 14.63 -15.44
CA SER A 117 21.00 15.99 -15.92
C SER A 117 21.96 15.94 -17.10
N SER A 118 21.37 15.91 -18.29
CA SER A 118 21.92 16.16 -19.62
C SER A 118 23.41 16.56 -19.66
N SER A 119 24.25 15.62 -20.08
CA SER A 119 25.64 15.87 -20.48
C SER A 119 25.65 16.68 -21.78
N THR A 120 26.02 17.96 -21.72
CA THR A 120 26.41 18.71 -22.91
C THR A 120 27.85 18.38 -23.27
N LEU A 121 28.01 17.66 -24.38
CA LEU A 121 29.23 17.64 -25.17
C LEU A 121 29.63 19.08 -25.53
N THR A 122 30.84 19.50 -25.15
CA THR A 122 31.58 20.55 -25.86
C THR A 122 32.98 20.06 -26.18
N THR A 123 33.15 19.64 -27.43
CA THR A 123 34.41 19.61 -28.17
C THR A 123 34.97 21.03 -28.31
N SER A 124 36.23 21.26 -27.94
CA SER A 124 37.11 22.27 -28.58
C SER A 124 38.60 22.06 -28.21
N THR A 125 39.31 21.45 -29.16
CA THR A 125 40.58 21.83 -29.80
C THR A 125 41.68 22.60 -29.01
N GLU A 126 42.84 21.95 -28.92
CA GLU A 126 44.26 22.41 -28.98
C GLU A 126 44.71 23.77 -28.38
N SER A 127 45.49 23.68 -27.28
CA SER A 127 46.91 24.08 -27.05
C SER A 127 47.61 25.19 -27.89
N PRO A 128 48.78 25.75 -27.46
CA PRO A 128 49.37 25.91 -26.11
C PRO A 128 50.06 27.28 -25.88
N SER A 129 50.34 27.68 -24.63
CA SER A 129 51.51 28.54 -24.32
C SER A 129 51.83 28.60 -22.81
N GLY A 130 53.11 28.36 -22.46
CA GLY A 130 53.90 29.30 -21.66
C GLY A 130 53.88 29.22 -20.12
N THR A 131 54.63 28.26 -19.59
CA THR A 131 55.70 28.35 -18.55
C THR A 131 55.75 29.50 -17.51
N THR A 132 56.18 29.10 -16.30
CA THR A 132 56.83 29.84 -15.16
C THR A 132 55.87 30.44 -14.12
N SER A 133 55.75 29.87 -12.92
CA SER A 133 56.67 29.81 -11.75
C SER A 133 56.41 30.91 -10.72
N SER A 134 56.02 30.45 -9.52
CA SER A 134 56.51 30.86 -8.20
C SER A 134 56.29 32.31 -7.73
N THR A 135 55.56 32.50 -6.63
CA THR A 135 56.10 32.62 -5.25
C THR A 135 55.11 33.28 -4.29
N ALA A 136 55.17 32.81 -3.03
CA ALA A 136 55.02 33.52 -1.75
C ALA A 136 53.85 34.51 -1.59
N SER A 137 52.85 34.19 -0.76
CA SER A 137 52.87 34.43 0.70
C SER A 137 53.03 35.91 1.07
N SER A 138 51.99 36.50 1.66
CA SER A 138 51.93 36.85 3.10
C SER A 138 50.84 37.90 3.35
N THR A 139 50.07 37.68 4.43
CA THR A 139 49.62 38.68 5.45
C THR A 139 48.97 39.98 4.93
N THR A 140 47.81 40.42 5.40
CA THR A 140 47.39 40.78 6.77
C THR A 140 45.94 41.28 6.58
N ASP A 141 44.96 40.79 7.32
CA ASP A 141 44.39 41.42 8.52
C ASP A 141 43.77 42.82 8.32
N THR A 142 42.66 43.01 9.04
CA THR A 142 41.91 44.24 9.33
C THR A 142 41.01 44.87 8.27
N ARG A 143 39.69 44.70 8.49
CA ARG A 143 38.78 45.74 9.04
C ARG A 143 37.49 45.92 8.24
N GLU A 144 36.40 45.83 8.99
CA GLU A 144 35.06 46.31 8.68
C GLU A 144 35.06 47.71 8.03
N GLN A 145 34.30 47.84 6.95
CA GLN A 145 33.40 48.96 6.74
C GLN A 145 32.37 48.59 5.68
N GLY A 146 31.11 48.69 6.07
CA GLY A 146 29.99 48.52 5.17
C GLY A 146 29.93 49.63 4.12
N ASN A 147 29.42 49.30 2.94
CA ASN A 147 28.51 50.20 2.26
C ASN A 147 27.56 49.41 1.36
N ASP A 148 26.29 49.67 1.62
CA ASP A 148 25.13 49.53 0.75
C ASP A 148 25.45 49.66 -0.75
N ARG A 149 25.08 48.64 -1.53
CA ARG A 149 24.48 48.77 -2.87
C ARG A 149 23.56 47.58 -3.15
N ASP A 150 22.28 47.80 -2.89
CA ASP A 150 21.16 47.52 -3.78
C ASP A 150 21.45 46.66 -5.03
N ARG A 151 21.00 45.40 -5.00
CA ARG A 151 20.22 44.80 -6.08
C ARG A 151 19.58 43.47 -5.63
N THR A 152 18.27 43.52 -5.58
CA THR A 152 17.32 42.44 -5.35
C THR A 152 17.33 41.39 -6.46
N HIS A 153 17.40 40.10 -6.10
CA HIS A 153 16.85 39.00 -6.89
C HIS A 153 16.48 37.80 -5.99
N GLN A 154 15.25 37.83 -5.47
CA GLN A 154 14.50 36.62 -5.13
C GLN A 154 13.92 36.04 -6.43
N PRO A 155 13.98 34.73 -6.70
CA PRO A 155 13.09 34.14 -7.68
C PRO A 155 11.72 33.89 -7.04
N ALA A 156 10.71 34.51 -7.63
CA ALA A 156 9.31 34.46 -7.23
C ALA A 156 8.68 33.07 -7.45
N ALA A 157 7.78 32.72 -6.53
CA ALA A 157 6.81 31.65 -6.69
C ALA A 157 5.84 31.96 -7.85
N PRO A 158 5.46 30.99 -8.70
CA PRO A 158 4.36 31.18 -9.63
C PRO A 158 3.03 30.91 -8.92
N SER A 159 2.22 31.96 -8.78
CA SER A 159 0.80 31.84 -8.44
C SER A 159 -0.10 32.02 -9.66
N ARG A 160 -1.13 31.16 -9.72
CA ARG A 160 -2.39 31.22 -10.50
C ARG A 160 -2.43 30.55 -11.88
N GLY A 161 -2.79 29.26 -11.85
CA GLY A 161 -3.65 28.62 -12.84
C GLY A 161 -4.84 27.99 -12.11
N GLN A 162 -6.06 28.38 -12.49
CA GLN A 162 -7.32 28.09 -11.81
C GLN A 162 -7.65 26.59 -11.78
N SER A 163 -8.00 26.07 -10.60
CA SER A 163 -8.68 24.79 -10.43
C SER A 163 -10.15 24.91 -10.88
N PRO A 164 -10.73 23.93 -11.58
CA PRO A 164 -12.18 23.83 -11.64
C PRO A 164 -12.67 23.00 -10.46
N ASP A 165 -13.22 23.71 -9.48
CA ASP A 165 -14.31 23.22 -8.65
C ASP A 165 -15.58 23.23 -9.51
N ALA A 166 -16.32 22.11 -9.55
CA ALA A 166 -17.60 22.05 -10.25
C ALA A 166 -18.51 20.98 -9.61
N GLY A 167 -18.97 21.26 -8.40
CA GLY A 167 -20.34 20.95 -8.00
C GLY A 167 -21.19 22.22 -8.09
N GLY A 168 -22.15 22.28 -9.00
CA GLY A 168 -23.08 23.42 -9.09
C GLY A 168 -23.95 23.42 -10.35
N ALA A 169 -25.23 23.17 -10.15
CA ALA A 169 -26.26 23.06 -11.18
C ALA A 169 -26.56 24.36 -11.97
N ARG A 170 -26.80 24.22 -13.27
CA ARG A 170 -27.99 24.69 -14.05
C ARG A 170 -27.61 25.08 -15.49
N GLY A 171 -28.45 24.67 -16.45
CA GLY A 171 -28.65 25.39 -17.71
C GLY A 171 -28.62 24.54 -18.97
N VAL A 172 -29.80 24.01 -19.35
CA VAL A 172 -30.10 23.44 -20.67
C VAL A 172 -30.02 24.53 -21.77
N PRO A 173 -29.70 24.17 -23.03
CA PRO A 173 -30.69 24.34 -24.11
C PRO A 173 -30.75 23.10 -25.03
N ALA A 174 -31.94 22.51 -25.20
CA ALA A 174 -32.89 22.73 -26.32
C ALA A 174 -32.50 21.93 -27.58
N ALA A 175 -33.15 20.78 -27.83
CA ALA A 175 -34.44 20.62 -28.51
C ALA A 175 -34.32 20.58 -30.04
N ALA A 176 -34.65 19.42 -30.61
CA ALA A 176 -35.22 19.30 -31.94
C ALA A 176 -36.44 18.38 -31.81
N GLY A 177 -37.62 18.93 -32.06
CA GLY A 177 -38.90 18.24 -31.95
C GLY A 177 -39.45 17.76 -33.29
N LEU A 178 -40.42 16.86 -33.20
CA LEU A 178 -41.56 16.75 -34.11
C LEU A 178 -42.74 16.14 -33.32
N ALA A 179 -43.93 16.70 -33.54
CA ALA A 179 -45.13 16.66 -32.69
C ALA A 179 -46.17 15.59 -33.14
N PRO A 180 -47.49 15.71 -32.85
CA PRO A 180 -48.18 15.29 -31.62
C PRO A 180 -49.35 14.30 -31.86
N GLY A 181 -49.89 13.71 -30.78
CA GLY A 181 -51.16 12.98 -30.79
C GLY A 181 -51.81 12.98 -29.39
N ALA A 182 -53.08 13.39 -29.32
CA ALA A 182 -53.80 13.84 -28.13
C ALA A 182 -54.42 12.72 -27.26
N ALA A 183 -54.34 12.90 -25.92
CA ALA A 183 -55.34 12.76 -24.81
C ALA A 183 -56.48 11.68 -24.83
N PRO A 184 -57.21 11.44 -23.71
CA PRO A 184 -56.89 11.49 -22.26
C PRO A 184 -57.40 10.26 -21.46
N GLY A 185 -57.14 10.19 -20.14
CA GLY A 185 -57.90 9.31 -19.24
C GLY A 185 -57.40 9.29 -17.79
N ALA A 186 -58.17 9.90 -16.89
CA ALA A 186 -57.91 10.04 -15.47
C ALA A 186 -58.17 8.77 -14.63
N ALA A 187 -57.51 8.64 -13.48
CA ALA A 187 -58.11 8.35 -12.17
C ALA A 187 -56.99 8.17 -11.13
N GLY A 188 -57.08 8.92 -10.04
CA GLY A 188 -56.27 8.67 -8.85
C GLY A 188 -56.77 7.44 -8.12
N ASP A 189 -55.90 6.84 -7.30
CA ASP A 189 -56.38 6.20 -6.09
C ASP A 189 -55.31 6.29 -4.99
N ASP A 190 -55.79 6.84 -3.89
CA ASP A 190 -55.16 7.04 -2.61
C ASP A 190 -55.33 5.75 -1.79
N ARG A 191 -54.23 5.06 -1.45
CA ARG A 191 -54.26 3.96 -0.46
C ARG A 191 -52.98 3.91 0.36
N GLY A 192 -53.03 4.60 1.50
CA GLY A 192 -53.07 3.92 2.79
C GLY A 192 -51.81 3.16 3.21
N ALA A 193 -50.98 3.83 4.01
CA ALA A 193 -49.99 3.23 4.87
C ALA A 193 -50.61 2.13 5.75
N VAL A 194 -50.11 0.90 5.62
CA VAL A 194 -50.34 -0.17 6.60
C VAL A 194 -49.06 -0.34 7.41
N VAL A 195 -49.14 0.16 8.65
CA VAL A 195 -48.16 -0.07 9.71
C VAL A 195 -48.32 -1.52 10.17
N GLY A 196 -47.44 -2.40 9.74
CA GLY A 196 -47.36 -3.78 10.20
C GLY A 196 -46.22 -3.97 11.20
N ARG A 197 -46.52 -3.85 12.50
CA ARG A 197 -45.70 -4.49 13.55
C ARG A 197 -45.76 -6.00 13.35
N GLY A 198 -44.61 -6.62 13.15
CA GLY A 198 -44.48 -8.07 13.05
C GLY A 198 -43.05 -8.47 13.30
N ASP A 199 -42.69 -8.57 14.59
CA ASP A 199 -41.55 -9.34 15.06
C ASP A 199 -41.77 -10.80 14.65
N ARG A 200 -41.09 -11.21 13.58
CA ARG A 200 -40.89 -12.59 13.17
C ARG A 200 -39.44 -12.70 12.79
N GLY A 201 -38.69 -13.56 13.48
CA GLY A 201 -37.30 -13.88 13.18
C GLY A 201 -37.15 -14.28 11.71
N GLY A 202 -36.80 -13.29 10.88
CA GLY A 202 -36.52 -13.47 9.47
C GLY A 202 -35.19 -14.17 9.33
N ALA A 203 -35.13 -15.19 8.47
CA ALA A 203 -33.85 -15.64 7.93
C ALA A 203 -33.08 -14.41 7.45
N PRO A 204 -31.77 -14.30 7.72
CA PRO A 204 -31.03 -13.10 7.35
C PRO A 204 -31.20 -12.85 5.86
N ASP A 205 -31.56 -11.63 5.46
CA ASP A 205 -31.84 -11.30 4.06
C ASP A 205 -30.64 -11.70 3.19
N ARG A 206 -30.90 -12.56 2.19
CA ARG A 206 -29.88 -12.93 1.20
C ARG A 206 -29.59 -11.71 0.35
N LEU A 207 -28.32 -11.34 0.25
CA LEU A 207 -27.88 -10.30 -0.68
C LEU A 207 -27.53 -10.90 -2.03
N LEU A 208 -27.63 -10.09 -3.07
CA LEU A 208 -27.22 -10.46 -4.42
C LEU A 208 -25.99 -9.64 -4.82
N ILE A 209 -24.81 -10.24 -4.73
CA ILE A 209 -23.53 -9.62 -5.11
C ILE A 209 -23.11 -10.18 -6.45
N ASP A 210 -23.11 -9.34 -7.49
CA ASP A 210 -22.74 -9.73 -8.86
C ASP A 210 -23.45 -11.02 -9.34
N GLY A 211 -24.74 -11.15 -9.01
CA GLY A 211 -25.56 -12.31 -9.36
C GLY A 211 -25.39 -13.53 -8.45
N ARG A 212 -24.52 -13.48 -7.44
CA ARG A 212 -24.36 -14.51 -6.42
C ARG A 212 -25.18 -14.19 -5.19
N SER A 213 -25.99 -15.16 -4.77
CA SER A 213 -26.71 -15.06 -3.50
C SER A 213 -25.75 -15.35 -2.35
N VAL A 214 -25.47 -14.34 -1.53
CA VAL A 214 -24.62 -14.45 -0.34
C VAL A 214 -25.45 -14.32 0.93
N GLN A 215 -24.96 -14.92 2.02
CA GLN A 215 -25.60 -14.81 3.32
C GLN A 215 -24.69 -14.03 4.27
N PRO A 216 -25.00 -12.75 4.56
CA PRO A 216 -24.22 -11.99 5.53
C PRO A 216 -24.20 -12.68 6.89
N ILE A 217 -23.03 -12.75 7.52
CA ILE A 217 -22.83 -13.29 8.87
C ILE A 217 -22.89 -12.21 9.95
N ALA A 218 -22.67 -10.94 9.56
CA ALA A 218 -22.81 -9.78 10.42
C ALA A 218 -23.10 -8.53 9.59
N VAL A 219 -23.55 -7.48 10.26
CA VAL A 219 -23.87 -6.18 9.68
C VAL A 219 -23.18 -5.11 10.50
N HIS A 220 -22.53 -4.17 9.84
CA HIS A 220 -21.69 -3.14 10.44
C HIS A 220 -22.08 -1.77 9.94
N GLN A 221 -22.04 -0.79 10.83
CA GLN A 221 -22.30 0.61 10.52
C GLN A 221 -21.15 1.47 11.05
N PRO A 222 -20.84 2.60 10.37
CA PRO A 222 -19.89 3.56 10.93
C PRO A 222 -20.45 4.16 12.23
N PRO A 223 -19.59 4.68 13.13
CA PRO A 223 -20.04 5.44 14.30
C PRO A 223 -21.00 6.56 13.89
N GLU A 224 -22.14 6.68 14.57
CA GLU A 224 -23.25 7.53 14.10
C GLU A 224 -22.89 9.02 14.08
N ASP A 225 -22.05 9.49 14.99
CA ASP A 225 -21.55 10.87 15.00
C ASP A 225 -20.74 11.20 13.74
N LEU A 226 -19.88 10.29 13.31
CA LEU A 226 -19.16 10.40 12.03
C LEU A 226 -20.14 10.26 10.86
N ALA A 227 -21.03 9.27 10.91
CA ALA A 227 -21.99 9.03 9.84
C ALA A 227 -22.86 10.28 9.57
N ALA A 228 -23.39 10.90 10.63
CA ALA A 228 -24.16 12.13 10.54
C ALA A 228 -23.35 13.29 9.92
N ARG A 229 -22.07 13.46 10.30
CA ARG A 229 -21.18 14.46 9.71
C ARG A 229 -20.92 14.21 8.22
N LEU A 230 -20.72 12.96 7.82
CA LEU A 230 -20.49 12.60 6.41
C LEU A 230 -21.74 12.82 5.57
N ARG A 231 -22.92 12.43 6.06
CA ARG A 231 -24.20 12.69 5.38
C ARG A 231 -24.46 14.19 5.23
N ALA A 232 -24.12 15.01 6.22
CA ALA A 232 -24.22 16.47 6.13
C ALA A 232 -23.29 17.08 5.07
N GLN A 233 -22.21 16.38 4.69
CA GLN A 233 -21.32 16.73 3.58
C GLN A 233 -21.76 16.12 2.23
N GLY A 234 -22.91 15.44 2.18
CA GLY A 234 -23.41 14.74 0.99
C GLY A 234 -22.67 13.43 0.67
N LYS A 235 -21.90 12.87 1.61
CA LYS A 235 -21.20 11.59 1.43
C LYS A 235 -22.11 10.42 1.84
N SER A 236 -22.01 9.31 1.10
CA SER A 236 -22.73 8.07 1.45
C SER A 236 -22.12 7.40 2.68
N THR A 237 -22.98 6.78 3.49
CA THR A 237 -22.62 6.03 4.70
C THR A 237 -23.36 4.69 4.71
N PRO A 238 -23.07 3.79 3.76
CA PRO A 238 -23.79 2.54 3.64
C PRO A 238 -23.56 1.66 4.85
N THR A 239 -24.51 0.76 5.06
CA THR A 239 -24.30 -0.40 5.92
C THR A 239 -23.35 -1.37 5.21
N LEU A 240 -22.42 -1.98 5.94
CA LEU A 240 -21.54 -3.02 5.41
C LEU A 240 -21.94 -4.40 5.93
N HIS A 241 -21.98 -5.36 5.03
CA HIS A 241 -22.34 -6.74 5.29
C HIS A 241 -21.08 -7.58 5.32
N GLU A 242 -20.87 -8.32 6.41
CA GLU A 242 -19.75 -9.24 6.54
C GLU A 242 -20.08 -10.56 5.86
N LEU A 243 -19.23 -10.99 4.92
CA LEU A 243 -19.43 -12.23 4.18
C LEU A 243 -18.87 -13.44 4.95
N ALA A 244 -19.52 -14.59 4.78
CA ALA A 244 -18.98 -15.86 5.25
C ALA A 244 -17.70 -16.23 4.47
N PRO A 245 -16.77 -17.01 5.04
CA PRO A 245 -15.59 -17.51 4.32
C PRO A 245 -15.93 -18.25 3.02
N ALA A 246 -17.07 -18.94 2.96
CA ALA A 246 -17.54 -19.64 1.76
C ALA A 246 -17.93 -18.70 0.61
N ASP A 247 -18.20 -17.43 0.91
CA ASP A 247 -18.59 -16.40 -0.06
C ASP A 247 -17.39 -15.51 -0.47
N ALA A 248 -16.16 -15.87 -0.08
CA ALA A 248 -14.95 -15.10 -0.40
C ALA A 248 -14.73 -14.92 -1.93
N GLY A 249 -15.18 -15.88 -2.74
CA GLY A 249 -15.16 -15.76 -4.19
C GLY A 249 -16.00 -14.58 -4.71
N ALA A 250 -17.11 -14.24 -4.05
CA ALA A 250 -17.92 -13.08 -4.43
C ALA A 250 -17.14 -11.78 -4.22
N TYR A 251 -16.49 -11.61 -3.05
CA TYR A 251 -15.64 -10.46 -2.76
C TYR A 251 -14.51 -10.31 -3.79
N ARG A 252 -13.81 -11.42 -4.07
CA ARG A 252 -12.69 -11.47 -5.02
C ARG A 252 -13.12 -11.00 -6.41
N ASP A 253 -14.28 -11.43 -6.87
CA ASP A 253 -14.75 -11.08 -8.21
C ASP A 253 -15.17 -9.62 -8.30
N SER A 254 -15.83 -9.08 -7.26
CA SER A 254 -16.21 -7.67 -7.19
C SER A 254 -14.99 -6.73 -7.24
N ILE A 255 -13.92 -7.05 -6.49
CA ILE A 255 -12.66 -6.28 -6.54
C ILE A 255 -11.88 -6.49 -7.83
N ALA A 256 -11.83 -7.72 -8.38
CA ALA A 256 -11.12 -8.00 -9.63
C ALA A 256 -11.72 -7.20 -10.80
N ALA A 257 -13.04 -6.99 -10.78
CA ALA A 257 -13.71 -6.21 -11.79
C ALA A 257 -13.44 -4.68 -11.69
N LEU A 258 -12.59 -4.21 -10.75
CA LEU A 258 -11.99 -2.87 -10.79
C LEU A 258 -11.19 -2.64 -12.08
N ALA A 259 -10.51 -3.67 -12.58
CA ALA A 259 -9.63 -3.59 -13.76
C ALA A 259 -10.36 -3.07 -15.01
N SER A 260 -11.68 -3.30 -15.10
CA SER A 260 -12.52 -2.80 -16.20
C SER A 260 -13.11 -1.41 -15.94
N SER A 261 -12.98 -0.88 -14.73
CA SER A 261 -13.64 0.35 -14.28
C SER A 261 -12.70 1.55 -14.06
N THR A 262 -11.40 1.30 -13.88
CA THR A 262 -10.42 2.34 -13.60
C THR A 262 -9.02 1.98 -14.10
N PRO A 263 -8.27 2.91 -14.71
CA PRO A 263 -6.87 2.69 -15.08
C PRO A 263 -5.95 2.53 -13.86
N TYR A 264 -6.44 2.87 -12.65
CA TYR A 264 -5.69 2.78 -11.41
C TYR A 264 -5.85 1.45 -10.68
N ALA A 265 -6.47 0.43 -11.29
CA ALA A 265 -6.75 -0.85 -10.64
C ALA A 265 -5.47 -1.56 -10.14
N ALA A 266 -4.34 -1.38 -10.83
CA ALA A 266 -3.04 -1.96 -10.45
C ALA A 266 -2.50 -1.46 -9.09
N SER A 267 -3.09 -0.41 -8.51
CA SER A 267 -2.75 0.08 -7.16
C SER A 267 -3.41 -0.71 -6.03
N VAL A 268 -4.32 -1.63 -6.34
CA VAL A 268 -5.05 -2.45 -5.36
C VAL A 268 -4.70 -3.91 -5.57
N TYR A 269 -4.19 -4.55 -4.52
CA TYR A 269 -3.86 -5.97 -4.58
C TYR A 269 -5.11 -6.85 -4.41
N VAL A 270 -5.28 -7.82 -5.30
CA VAL A 270 -6.36 -8.81 -5.27
C VAL A 270 -5.80 -10.15 -4.77
N TYR A 271 -6.17 -10.53 -3.55
CA TYR A 271 -5.77 -11.81 -2.97
C TYR A 271 -6.49 -12.99 -3.64
N SER A 272 -5.96 -14.19 -3.42
CA SER A 272 -6.67 -15.42 -3.79
C SER A 272 -7.94 -15.61 -2.94
N GLU A 273 -8.89 -16.38 -3.45
CA GLU A 273 -10.11 -16.71 -2.70
C GLU A 273 -9.81 -17.39 -1.36
N GLN A 274 -8.80 -18.27 -1.33
CA GLN A 274 -8.37 -18.97 -0.12
C GLN A 274 -7.81 -18.01 0.93
N GLU A 275 -7.08 -16.98 0.52
CA GLU A 275 -6.58 -15.94 1.43
C GLU A 275 -7.70 -15.05 1.92
N TYR A 276 -8.62 -14.62 1.04
CA TYR A 276 -9.78 -13.83 1.45
C TYR A 276 -10.71 -14.59 2.40
N ALA A 277 -10.85 -15.90 2.25
CA ALA A 277 -11.62 -16.74 3.18
C ALA A 277 -11.05 -16.75 4.61
N GLN A 278 -9.81 -16.30 4.80
CA GLN A 278 -9.16 -16.14 6.11
C GLN A 278 -9.22 -14.69 6.64
N MET A 279 -9.87 -13.78 5.90
CA MET A 279 -10.05 -12.38 6.25
C MET A 279 -11.51 -12.10 6.61
N ARG A 280 -11.76 -10.97 7.26
CA ARG A 280 -13.13 -10.47 7.40
C ARG A 280 -13.45 -9.59 6.21
N LEU A 281 -14.48 -9.94 5.46
CA LEU A 281 -14.81 -9.32 4.19
C LEU A 281 -16.09 -8.50 4.34
N LEU A 282 -15.98 -7.18 4.25
CA LEU A 282 -17.09 -6.24 4.44
C LEU A 282 -17.44 -5.61 3.10
N VAL A 283 -18.70 -5.68 2.70
CA VAL A 283 -19.19 -5.18 1.40
C VAL A 283 -20.48 -4.40 1.54
N THR A 284 -20.74 -3.47 0.64
CA THR A 284 -22.04 -2.82 0.51
C THR A 284 -23.10 -3.83 0.05
N ASP A 285 -24.38 -3.51 0.25
CA ASP A 285 -25.53 -4.30 -0.17
C ASP A 285 -25.59 -4.55 -1.68
N ASP A 286 -25.14 -3.59 -2.48
CA ASP A 286 -24.96 -3.72 -3.94
C ASP A 286 -23.72 -4.53 -4.35
N GLY A 287 -22.83 -4.85 -3.40
CA GLY A 287 -21.55 -5.53 -3.63
C GLY A 287 -20.50 -4.70 -4.36
N ARG A 288 -20.74 -3.41 -4.61
CA ARG A 288 -19.91 -2.58 -5.49
C ARG A 288 -18.79 -1.84 -4.77
N SER A 289 -18.80 -1.82 -3.45
CA SER A 289 -17.71 -1.30 -2.62
C SER A 289 -17.43 -2.26 -1.47
N GLY A 290 -16.18 -2.35 -1.05
CA GLY A 290 -15.81 -3.26 0.03
C GLY A 290 -14.41 -3.02 0.60
N VAL A 291 -14.17 -3.66 1.74
CA VAL A 291 -12.92 -3.61 2.50
C VAL A 291 -12.69 -4.97 3.19
N ALA A 292 -11.43 -5.40 3.25
CA ALA A 292 -11.05 -6.64 3.91
C ALA A 292 -10.16 -6.34 5.12
N LEU A 293 -10.33 -7.10 6.20
CA LEU A 293 -9.50 -7.06 7.39
C LEU A 293 -8.68 -8.34 7.50
N LYS A 294 -7.35 -8.20 7.44
CA LYS A 294 -6.38 -9.25 7.71
C LYS A 294 -5.82 -9.04 9.13
N GLY A 295 -6.53 -9.56 10.12
CA GLY A 295 -6.27 -9.19 11.52
C GLY A 295 -6.63 -7.72 11.73
N ASP A 296 -5.66 -6.91 12.13
CA ASP A 296 -5.77 -5.45 12.34
C ASP A 296 -5.41 -4.63 11.09
N GLU A 297 -4.99 -5.27 10.01
CA GLU A 297 -4.61 -4.62 8.75
C GLU A 297 -5.81 -4.47 7.83
N ILE A 298 -6.05 -3.24 7.39
CA ILE A 298 -7.04 -2.93 6.34
C ILE A 298 -6.37 -3.15 4.99
N VAL A 299 -6.94 -4.05 4.19
CA VAL A 299 -6.46 -4.37 2.85
C VAL A 299 -7.60 -4.33 1.83
N SER A 300 -7.24 -4.25 0.55
CA SER A 300 -8.17 -4.46 -0.56
C SER A 300 -9.41 -3.55 -0.54
N VAL A 301 -9.26 -2.30 -0.09
CA VAL A 301 -10.34 -1.31 -0.14
C VAL A 301 -10.66 -1.00 -1.60
N PHE A 302 -11.94 -1.11 -1.99
CA PHE A 302 -12.39 -0.76 -3.33
C PHE A 302 -13.75 -0.08 -3.32
N SER A 303 -13.99 0.72 -4.35
CA SER A 303 -15.31 1.25 -4.71
C SER A 303 -15.39 1.38 -6.21
N ARG A 304 -16.41 0.77 -6.81
CA ARG A 304 -16.59 0.77 -8.26
C ARG A 304 -17.43 1.96 -8.70
N ALA A 305 -17.11 2.47 -9.88
CA ALA A 305 -17.82 3.62 -10.46
C ALA A 305 -19.28 3.32 -10.84
N ASP A 306 -19.68 2.05 -10.94
CA ASP A 306 -21.06 1.61 -11.22
C ASP A 306 -21.88 1.28 -9.96
N GLY A 307 -21.34 1.56 -8.77
CA GLY A 307 -22.03 1.37 -7.50
C GLY A 307 -22.98 2.50 -7.11
N GLU A 308 -23.93 2.16 -6.24
CA GLU A 308 -24.95 3.08 -5.70
C GLU A 308 -24.35 4.01 -4.63
N HIS A 309 -23.32 3.53 -3.91
CA HIS A 309 -22.73 4.21 -2.77
C HIS A 309 -21.50 5.06 -3.11
N ARG A 310 -21.67 6.08 -3.95
CA ARG A 310 -20.56 7.00 -4.29
C ARG A 310 -20.08 7.78 -3.05
N GLY A 311 -18.76 7.99 -2.95
CA GLY A 311 -18.15 8.78 -1.88
C GLY A 311 -18.18 8.11 -0.49
N CYS A 312 -18.40 6.80 -0.42
CA CYS A 312 -18.52 6.06 0.84
C CYS A 312 -17.17 5.70 1.50
N ALA A 313 -16.03 5.93 0.83
CA ALA A 313 -14.72 5.43 1.28
C ALA A 313 -14.37 5.81 2.73
N GLU A 314 -14.61 7.05 3.15
CA GLU A 314 -14.36 7.50 4.53
C GLU A 314 -15.24 6.77 5.55
N SER A 315 -16.53 6.58 5.23
CA SER A 315 -17.45 5.82 6.09
C SER A 315 -17.07 4.33 6.16
N MET A 316 -16.63 3.74 5.04
CA MET A 316 -16.19 2.35 5.00
C MET A 316 -14.95 2.12 5.83
N LEU A 317 -13.97 3.03 5.74
CA LEU A 317 -12.75 2.98 6.54
C LEU A 317 -13.06 3.11 8.03
N ALA A 318 -14.00 3.98 8.40
CA ALA A 318 -14.44 4.08 9.78
C ALA A 318 -15.16 2.83 10.29
N THR A 319 -15.99 2.20 9.46
CA THR A 319 -16.59 0.89 9.78
C THR A 319 -15.50 -0.18 9.94
N ALA A 320 -14.48 -0.18 9.07
CA ALA A 320 -13.34 -1.09 9.19
C ALA A 320 -12.56 -0.87 10.49
N VAL A 321 -12.37 0.39 10.91
CA VAL A 321 -11.78 0.73 12.21
C VAL A 321 -12.65 0.26 13.37
N ALA A 322 -13.96 0.49 13.33
CA ALA A 322 -14.88 -0.04 14.35
C ALA A 322 -14.84 -1.57 14.43
N ALA A 323 -14.63 -2.23 13.28
CA ALA A 323 -14.44 -3.67 13.19
C ALA A 323 -13.03 -4.15 13.59
N GLY A 324 -12.10 -3.28 14.01
CA GLY A 324 -10.77 -3.67 14.50
C GLY A 324 -9.61 -3.37 13.56
N GLY A 325 -9.85 -2.73 12.42
CA GLY A 325 -8.80 -2.20 11.55
C GLY A 325 -8.02 -1.08 12.23
N ARG A 326 -6.69 -1.10 12.13
CA ARG A 326 -5.78 -0.20 12.85
C ARG A 326 -4.64 0.33 12.00
N ARG A 327 -4.27 -0.38 10.94
CA ARG A 327 -3.17 0.00 10.06
C ARG A 327 -3.45 -0.39 8.62
N LEU A 328 -2.74 0.23 7.69
CA LEU A 328 -2.76 -0.09 6.27
C LEU A 328 -1.46 0.36 5.61
N ASP A 329 -1.21 -0.11 4.40
CA ASP A 329 -0.21 0.44 3.50
C ASP A 329 -0.81 0.68 2.11
N CYS A 330 -0.27 1.68 1.41
CA CYS A 330 -0.70 2.02 0.05
C CYS A 330 0.38 2.76 -0.73
N PHE A 331 0.31 2.72 -2.04
CA PHE A 331 1.13 3.60 -2.88
C PHE A 331 0.80 5.07 -2.65
N ASP A 332 1.83 5.92 -2.60
CA ASP A 332 1.75 7.38 -2.44
C ASP A 332 1.12 8.04 -3.67
N THR A 333 -0.18 7.86 -3.80
CA THR A 333 -1.01 8.32 -4.92
C THR A 333 -2.12 9.23 -4.38
N VAL A 334 -3.37 9.04 -4.83
CA VAL A 334 -4.54 9.69 -4.21
C VAL A 334 -4.97 9.01 -2.91
N LEU A 335 -4.57 7.76 -2.68
CA LEU A 335 -5.06 6.93 -1.59
C LEU A 335 -4.72 7.48 -0.19
N PRO A 336 -3.49 7.94 0.09
CA PRO A 336 -3.16 8.50 1.42
C PRO A 336 -4.05 9.67 1.81
N ARG A 337 -4.55 10.46 0.85
CA ARG A 337 -5.51 11.55 1.11
C ARG A 337 -6.85 11.03 1.62
N VAL A 338 -7.35 9.94 1.05
CA VAL A 338 -8.60 9.31 1.48
C VAL A 338 -8.42 8.69 2.87
N TYR A 339 -7.32 7.99 3.09
CA TYR A 339 -7.02 7.36 4.38
C TYR A 339 -6.77 8.38 5.49
N SER A 340 -6.10 9.51 5.19
CA SER A 340 -5.89 10.59 6.16
C SER A 340 -7.20 11.23 6.62
N ALA A 341 -8.17 11.40 5.72
CA ALA A 341 -9.50 11.87 6.10
C ALA A 341 -10.19 10.91 7.08
N ALA A 342 -9.95 9.60 6.96
CA ALA A 342 -10.46 8.59 7.88
C ALA A 342 -9.64 8.46 9.18
N GLY A 343 -8.60 9.27 9.39
CA GLY A 343 -7.78 9.29 10.60
C GLY A 343 -6.51 8.43 10.54
N PHE A 344 -6.08 7.98 9.36
CA PHE A 344 -4.80 7.30 9.23
C PHE A 344 -3.67 8.30 9.02
N VAL A 345 -2.58 8.16 9.78
CA VAL A 345 -1.41 9.04 9.71
C VAL A 345 -0.22 8.27 9.13
N PRO A 346 0.55 8.85 8.19
CA PRO A 346 1.80 8.24 7.71
C PRO A 346 2.80 8.01 8.85
N THR A 347 3.35 6.79 8.91
CA THR A 347 4.30 6.35 9.95
C THR A 347 5.65 5.97 9.38
N ALA A 348 5.64 5.33 8.20
CA ALA A 348 6.84 4.94 7.47
C ALA A 348 6.61 5.01 5.95
N ARG A 349 7.71 5.08 5.21
CA ARG A 349 7.74 5.11 3.74
C ARG A 349 8.81 4.18 3.22
N LEU A 350 8.45 3.30 2.29
CA LEU A 350 9.38 2.45 1.57
C LEU A 350 9.46 2.93 0.11
N ARG A 351 10.69 3.20 -0.35
CA ARG A 351 10.91 3.67 -1.72
C ARG A 351 10.42 2.63 -2.74
N TRP A 352 9.88 3.12 -3.85
CA TRP A 352 9.51 2.26 -4.97
C TRP A 352 10.68 1.38 -5.44
N ASN A 353 10.37 0.16 -5.85
CA ASN A 353 11.33 -0.77 -6.45
C ASN A 353 10.70 -1.45 -7.68
N ASP A 354 11.29 -1.20 -8.84
CA ASP A 354 10.82 -1.69 -10.14
C ASP A 354 10.75 -3.22 -10.25
N GLU A 355 11.56 -3.96 -9.49
CA GLU A 355 11.54 -5.44 -9.48
C GLU A 355 10.19 -6.03 -9.02
N TYR A 356 9.34 -5.18 -8.46
CA TYR A 356 8.08 -5.57 -7.85
C TYR A 356 6.94 -4.64 -8.21
N ALA A 357 7.10 -3.85 -9.26
CA ALA A 357 5.97 -3.17 -9.89
C ALA A 357 4.82 -4.19 -10.06
N PRO A 358 3.58 -3.85 -9.62
CA PRO A 358 2.45 -4.75 -9.81
C PRO A 358 2.27 -5.15 -11.28
N ASP A 359 1.74 -6.34 -11.51
CA ASP A 359 1.43 -6.79 -12.87
C ASP A 359 0.48 -5.78 -13.54
N GLY A 360 0.84 -5.33 -14.75
CA GLY A 360 0.07 -4.32 -15.48
C GLY A 360 0.27 -2.88 -14.99
N TRP A 361 1.26 -2.60 -14.15
CA TRP A 361 1.58 -1.23 -13.73
C TRP A 361 1.99 -0.33 -14.91
N SER A 362 1.30 0.80 -15.08
CA SER A 362 1.57 1.78 -16.12
C SER A 362 2.26 3.01 -15.54
N TYR A 363 3.57 3.15 -15.76
CA TYR A 363 4.35 4.31 -15.31
C TYR A 363 3.80 5.64 -15.85
N GLU A 364 3.21 5.62 -17.05
CA GLU A 364 2.57 6.79 -17.65
C GLU A 364 1.30 7.18 -16.88
N THR A 365 0.44 6.21 -16.56
CA THR A 365 -0.79 6.43 -15.78
C THR A 365 -0.49 7.02 -14.40
N TYR A 366 0.61 6.59 -13.78
CA TYR A 366 1.04 7.07 -12.47
C TYR A 366 2.10 8.19 -12.55
N SER A 367 2.38 8.77 -13.73
CA SER A 367 3.49 9.71 -13.93
C SER A 367 3.47 10.93 -12.99
N ALA A 368 2.28 11.37 -12.59
CA ALA A 368 2.08 12.44 -11.61
C ALA A 368 2.58 12.09 -10.19
N TYR A 369 2.81 10.81 -9.90
CA TYR A 369 3.24 10.29 -8.60
C TYR A 369 4.66 9.75 -8.73
N ASN A 370 5.65 10.62 -8.47
CA ASN A 370 7.08 10.30 -8.56
C ASN A 370 7.46 9.64 -9.90
N GLY A 371 7.00 10.19 -11.03
CA GLY A 371 7.34 9.66 -12.36
C GLY A 371 6.82 8.23 -12.61
N GLY A 372 5.71 7.86 -11.97
CA GLY A 372 5.15 6.50 -12.07
C GLY A 372 5.70 5.52 -11.05
N ARG A 373 6.51 6.00 -10.08
CA ARG A 373 7.20 5.20 -9.06
C ARG A 373 6.85 5.67 -7.65
N PRO A 374 5.57 5.71 -7.26
CA PRO A 374 5.17 6.19 -5.94
C PRO A 374 5.73 5.28 -4.84
N ASP A 375 6.21 5.88 -3.74
CA ASP A 375 6.62 5.10 -2.56
C ASP A 375 5.43 4.33 -1.97
N VAL A 376 5.71 3.28 -1.22
CA VAL A 376 4.71 2.65 -0.34
C VAL A 376 4.68 3.40 0.97
N VAL A 377 3.52 3.91 1.37
CA VAL A 377 3.28 4.62 2.62
C VAL A 377 2.56 3.69 3.59
N PHE A 378 3.14 3.50 4.76
CA PHE A 378 2.53 2.76 5.87
C PHE A 378 1.84 3.76 6.79
N MET A 379 0.58 3.49 7.11
CA MET A 379 -0.25 4.41 7.88
C MET A 379 -0.91 3.71 9.06
N ALA A 380 -1.03 4.43 10.17
CA ALA A 380 -1.63 3.95 11.41
C ALA A 380 -2.81 4.81 11.81
N TYR A 381 -3.85 4.19 12.35
CA TYR A 381 -5.03 4.90 12.80
C TYR A 381 -4.74 5.72 14.06
N ASP A 382 -5.17 6.98 14.04
CA ASP A 382 -5.15 7.89 15.17
C ASP A 382 -6.52 8.59 15.29
N PRO A 383 -7.31 8.34 16.36
CA PRO A 383 -8.62 8.93 16.53
C PRO A 383 -8.60 10.47 16.66
N ASP A 384 -7.46 11.07 16.98
CA ASP A 384 -7.31 12.53 17.06
C ASP A 384 -7.11 13.17 15.67
N HIS A 385 -6.82 12.36 14.66
CA HIS A 385 -6.57 12.79 13.29
C HIS A 385 -7.74 12.50 12.33
N VAL A 386 -8.90 12.03 12.83
CA VAL A 386 -10.11 11.85 12.01
C VAL A 386 -10.55 13.20 11.41
N GLY A 387 -10.76 13.23 10.09
CA GLY A 387 -10.99 14.46 9.32
C GLY A 387 -9.69 15.22 8.96
N GLY A 388 -8.53 14.62 9.23
CA GLY A 388 -7.21 15.17 8.97
C GLY A 388 -6.88 15.29 7.49
N ARG A 389 -5.81 16.04 7.20
CA ARG A 389 -5.25 16.18 5.86
C ARG A 389 -3.99 15.31 5.74
N TYR A 390 -3.76 14.82 4.53
CA TYR A 390 -2.55 14.08 4.23
C TYR A 390 -1.31 14.98 4.29
N ASP A 391 -0.31 14.53 5.05
CA ASP A 391 1.03 15.09 5.07
C ASP A 391 1.96 14.24 4.15
N PRO A 392 2.32 14.75 2.95
CA PRO A 392 3.20 14.04 2.03
C PRO A 392 4.64 13.93 2.51
N THR A 393 5.01 14.64 3.58
CA THR A 393 6.34 14.55 4.20
C THR A 393 6.36 13.67 5.44
N GLY A 394 5.20 13.27 5.95
CA GLY A 394 5.07 12.46 7.16
C GLY A 394 5.56 11.03 6.98
N GLY A 395 6.08 10.43 8.05
CA GLY A 395 6.59 9.06 8.08
C GLY A 395 8.09 8.94 7.77
N ILE A 396 8.79 8.09 8.52
CA ILE A 396 10.23 7.87 8.33
C ILE A 396 10.49 7.02 7.10
N HIS A 397 11.57 7.30 6.36
CA HIS A 397 11.99 6.40 5.29
C HIS A 397 12.66 5.16 5.87
N ILE A 398 12.20 4.01 5.42
CA ILE A 398 12.68 2.68 5.78
C ILE A 398 13.23 1.98 4.53
N ASP A 399 13.99 0.91 4.71
CA ASP A 399 14.44 0.10 3.58
C ASP A 399 13.96 -1.35 3.60
N ASP A 400 13.01 -1.71 4.47
CA ASP A 400 12.37 -3.03 4.46
C ASP A 400 10.90 -2.94 4.83
N TYR A 401 10.09 -3.71 4.12
CA TYR A 401 8.65 -3.70 4.26
C TYR A 401 8.18 -4.07 5.68
N ASP A 402 8.85 -5.02 6.34
CA ASP A 402 8.46 -5.46 7.69
C ASP A 402 8.76 -4.39 8.75
N ASP A 403 9.79 -3.55 8.53
CA ASP A 403 10.05 -2.40 9.40
C ASP A 403 8.90 -1.37 9.28
N GLY A 404 8.29 -1.26 8.10
CA GLY A 404 7.14 -0.37 7.83
C GLY A 404 5.86 -0.87 8.48
N VAL A 405 5.61 -2.18 8.35
CA VAL A 405 4.54 -2.87 9.07
C VAL A 405 4.70 -2.68 10.59
N SER A 406 5.91 -2.86 11.11
CA SER A 406 6.23 -2.70 12.53
C SER A 406 6.02 -1.26 13.01
N ALA A 407 6.42 -0.27 12.22
CA ALA A 407 6.21 1.14 12.52
C ALA A 407 4.72 1.50 12.59
N ALA A 408 3.92 1.03 11.62
CA ALA A 408 2.47 1.27 11.63
C ALA A 408 1.79 0.56 12.81
N GLN A 409 2.18 -0.68 13.11
CA GLN A 409 1.64 -1.42 14.24
C GLN A 409 1.96 -0.75 15.59
N ALA A 410 3.20 -0.26 15.77
CA ALA A 410 3.60 0.42 17.00
C ALA A 410 2.91 1.77 17.20
N ALA A 411 2.55 2.45 16.11
CA ALA A 411 1.91 3.77 16.15
C ALA A 411 0.38 3.71 16.23
N ALA A 412 -0.24 2.58 15.88
CA ALA A 412 -1.69 2.48 15.81
C ALA A 412 -2.36 2.59 17.18
N LYS A 413 -3.39 3.43 17.26
CA LYS A 413 -4.15 3.69 18.47
C LYS A 413 -5.52 3.00 18.42
N GLU A 414 -6.10 2.79 19.59
CA GLU A 414 -7.49 2.33 19.71
C GLU A 414 -8.47 3.47 19.39
N PRO A 415 -9.65 3.16 18.82
CA PRO A 415 -10.73 4.13 18.71
C PRO A 415 -11.15 4.59 20.11
N ARG A 416 -11.59 5.85 20.20
CA ARG A 416 -12.13 6.40 21.45
C ARG A 416 -13.29 5.52 21.92
N SER A 417 -13.26 5.11 23.19
CA SER A 417 -14.40 4.47 23.84
C SER A 417 -15.55 5.48 23.85
N THR A 418 -16.65 5.15 23.18
CA THR A 418 -17.89 5.93 23.13
C THR A 418 -18.62 5.89 24.45
#